data_AF-A0A7S2A1N7-F1
#
_entry.id   AF-A0A7S2A1N7-F1
#
_cell.length_a   1.000
_cell.length_b   1.000
_cell.length_c   1.000
_cell.angle_alpha   90.00
_cell.angle_beta   90.00
_cell.angle_gamma   90.00
#
_symmetry.space_group_name_H-M   'P 1'
#
loop_
_entity.id
_entity.type
_entity.pdbx_description
1 polymer ?
#
loop_
_entity_poly.entity_id
_entity_poly.type
_entity_poly.pdbx_seq_one_letter_code
_entity_poly.pdbx_strand_id
1 'polypeptide(L)'
;VITSLGSDSFRPSEVQNFGGLSVVGSYYGTNDSDLMSHDPSQATKKVMRGRTTRKTRQKKILAQAPSARDSAYEGPPRYDWIDIETAAAVKVQAIFRRNQTMRELEKQDITTAAMRNRKRAMKAKKYKKMHVSEDTPSLLRFCGVGFLFGDATEEDYEIKEQMAKEEYARKKKAKEEEETKRRRYRPRKKPAHQLVEEFEVIE
;
A
#
# COMPACT_ATOMS: atom_id res chain seq x y z
N VAL A 1 52.71 -4.11 -24.23
CA VAL A 1 51.51 -4.41 -25.03
C VAL A 1 50.35 -3.64 -24.42
N ILE A 2 50.02 -2.50 -25.00
CA ILE A 2 48.96 -1.59 -24.55
C ILE A 2 47.84 -1.73 -25.57
N THR A 3 46.74 -2.37 -25.20
CA THR A 3 45.55 -2.48 -26.05
C THR A 3 44.62 -1.32 -25.71
N SER A 4 44.50 -0.38 -26.67
CA SER A 4 43.52 0.70 -26.70
C SER A 4 42.11 0.13 -26.80
N LEU A 5 41.29 0.38 -25.77
CA LEU A 5 39.85 0.12 -25.82
C LEU A 5 39.16 1.24 -26.58
N GLY A 6 38.49 0.85 -27.66
CA GLY A 6 37.80 1.72 -28.60
C GLY A 6 36.66 2.49 -27.95
N SER A 7 36.57 3.77 -28.32
CA SER A 7 35.44 4.65 -28.05
C SER A 7 34.28 4.26 -28.98
N ASP A 8 33.34 3.45 -28.48
CA ASP A 8 32.07 3.23 -29.16
C ASP A 8 31.21 4.48 -29.02
N SER A 9 31.12 5.22 -30.13
CA SER A 9 30.23 6.35 -30.34
C SER A 9 28.78 5.89 -30.19
N PHE A 10 28.17 6.23 -29.07
CA PHE A 10 26.75 6.05 -28.80
C PHE A 10 25.94 6.90 -29.78
N ARG A 11 25.34 6.27 -30.80
CA ARG A 11 24.36 6.92 -31.69
C ARG A 11 23.06 7.10 -30.90
N PRO A 12 22.55 8.33 -30.70
CA PRO A 12 21.20 8.50 -30.19
C PRO A 12 20.22 7.95 -31.23
N SER A 13 19.49 6.92 -30.84
CA SER A 13 18.40 6.34 -31.62
C SER A 13 17.37 7.42 -31.95
N GLU A 14 16.98 7.49 -33.22
CA GLU A 14 15.89 8.30 -33.74
C GLU A 14 14.66 8.21 -32.83
N VAL A 15 14.29 9.36 -32.26
CA VAL A 15 13.01 9.55 -31.59
C VAL A 15 11.96 9.52 -32.69
N GLN A 16 11.30 8.36 -32.85
CA GLN A 16 10.09 8.26 -33.66
C GLN A 16 9.03 9.17 -33.06
N ASN A 17 8.80 10.30 -33.72
CA ASN A 17 7.68 11.20 -33.50
C ASN A 17 6.37 10.46 -33.77
N PHE A 18 5.83 9.79 -32.75
CA PHE A 18 4.47 9.29 -32.78
C PHE A 18 3.50 10.47 -32.71
N GLY A 19 2.88 10.75 -33.85
CA GLY A 19 1.47 11.10 -33.99
C GLY A 19 0.96 12.17 -33.03
N GLY A 20 0.79 13.38 -33.57
CA GLY A 20 0.11 14.48 -32.91
C GLY A 20 -1.22 14.05 -32.27
N LEU A 21 -1.24 14.01 -30.94
CA LEU A 21 -2.44 14.30 -30.19
C LEU A 21 -2.66 15.82 -30.31
N SER A 22 -3.60 16.20 -31.16
CA SER A 22 -4.23 17.51 -31.09
C SER A 22 -4.81 17.67 -29.68
N VAL A 23 -4.11 18.45 -28.85
CA VAL A 23 -4.62 18.95 -27.59
C VAL A 23 -5.77 19.88 -27.95
N VAL A 24 -6.99 19.35 -27.99
CA VAL A 24 -8.20 20.17 -27.96
C VAL A 24 -8.22 20.79 -26.56
N GLY A 25 -7.66 21.99 -26.48
CA GLY A 25 -7.71 22.85 -25.31
C GLY A 25 -9.15 23.23 -25.04
N SER A 26 -9.83 22.44 -24.22
CA SER A 26 -11.07 22.86 -23.57
C SER A 26 -10.67 23.89 -22.51
N TYR A 27 -10.60 25.15 -22.93
CA TYR A 27 -10.61 26.31 -22.04
C TYR A 27 -11.92 26.25 -21.24
N TYR A 28 -11.88 25.64 -20.06
CA TYR A 28 -12.88 25.93 -19.04
C TYR A 28 -12.55 27.33 -18.53
N GLY A 29 -13.20 28.32 -19.14
CA GLY A 29 -13.32 29.65 -18.57
C GLY A 29 -13.99 29.51 -17.21
N THR A 30 -13.20 29.65 -16.16
CA THR A 30 -13.70 29.92 -14.83
C THR A 30 -14.24 31.34 -14.86
N ASN A 31 -15.56 31.46 -15.05
CA ASN A 31 -16.28 32.68 -14.72
C ASN A 31 -16.18 32.87 -13.21
N ASP A 32 -15.11 33.58 -12.79
CA ASP A 32 -14.99 34.19 -11.48
C ASP A 32 -16.02 35.33 -11.38
N SER A 33 -17.27 34.99 -11.06
CA SER A 33 -18.24 35.99 -10.61
C SER A 33 -19.32 35.47 -9.64
N ASP A 34 -19.35 34.19 -9.31
CA ASP A 34 -20.21 33.70 -8.23
C ASP A 34 -19.45 33.75 -6.89
N LEU A 35 -19.37 34.98 -6.38
CA LEU A 35 -19.13 35.29 -4.98
C LEU A 35 -20.30 34.75 -4.15
N MET A 36 -20.42 33.42 -4.08
CA MET A 36 -21.39 32.73 -3.25
C MET A 36 -21.03 33.01 -1.80
N SER A 37 -21.85 33.86 -1.17
CA SER A 37 -21.95 34.04 0.27
C SER A 37 -22.13 32.68 0.94
N HIS A 38 -21.02 32.10 1.40
CA HIS A 38 -21.06 30.90 2.22
C HIS A 38 -21.66 31.26 3.57
N ASP A 39 -22.96 31.00 3.69
CA ASP A 39 -23.68 30.97 4.96
C ASP A 39 -23.01 29.92 5.89
N PRO A 40 -22.36 30.34 7.00
CA PRO A 40 -21.66 29.43 7.90
C PRO A 40 -22.61 28.51 8.70
N SER A 41 -23.93 28.62 8.50
CA SER A 41 -24.93 27.79 9.16
C SER A 41 -25.14 26.40 8.53
N GLN A 42 -24.52 26.10 7.37
CA GLN A 42 -24.55 24.74 6.82
C GLN A 42 -23.62 23.81 7.57
N ALA A 43 -24.12 23.35 8.72
CA ALA A 43 -23.59 22.26 9.52
C ALA A 43 -23.06 21.15 8.60
N THR A 44 -21.74 20.95 8.65
CA THR A 44 -21.05 19.85 7.96
C THR A 44 -21.80 18.54 8.22
N LYS A 45 -22.61 18.11 7.24
CA LYS A 45 -23.24 16.79 7.29
C LYS A 45 -22.09 15.79 7.23
N LYS A 46 -21.64 15.33 8.40
CA LYS A 46 -20.70 14.21 8.53
C LYS A 46 -21.31 13.08 7.72
N VAL A 47 -20.78 12.85 6.52
CA VAL A 47 -21.05 11.65 5.74
C VAL A 47 -20.52 10.53 6.60
N MET A 48 -21.40 9.97 7.43
CA MET A 48 -21.13 8.75 8.16
C MET A 48 -20.85 7.71 7.09
N ARG A 49 -19.56 7.40 6.90
CA ARG A 49 -19.15 6.25 6.12
C ARG A 49 -19.78 5.06 6.81
N GLY A 50 -20.90 4.60 6.24
CA GLY A 50 -21.70 3.53 6.78
C GLY A 50 -20.77 2.38 7.11
N ARG A 51 -20.71 2.03 8.40
CA ARG A 51 -20.05 0.82 8.86
C ARG A 51 -20.76 -0.29 8.12
N THR A 52 -20.14 -0.85 7.09
CA THR A 52 -20.72 -1.93 6.29
C THR A 52 -20.89 -3.12 7.22
N THR A 53 -22.08 -3.23 7.81
CA THR A 53 -22.49 -4.38 8.58
C THR A 53 -22.46 -5.54 7.60
N ARG A 54 -21.56 -6.48 7.83
CA ARG A 54 -21.36 -7.65 6.99
C ARG A 54 -22.66 -8.47 7.11
N LYS A 55 -23.63 -8.23 6.21
CA LYS A 55 -24.89 -8.97 6.19
C LYS A 55 -24.55 -10.44 6.14
N THR A 56 -24.87 -11.17 7.21
CA THR A 56 -24.79 -12.62 7.24
C THR A 56 -25.71 -13.13 6.15
N ARG A 57 -25.13 -13.70 5.08
CA ARG A 57 -25.89 -14.27 3.98
C ARG A 57 -26.70 -15.45 4.54
N GLN A 58 -28.02 -15.28 4.69
CA GLN A 58 -28.92 -16.38 4.96
C GLN A 58 -28.86 -17.36 3.78
N LYS A 59 -28.38 -18.58 4.02
CA LYS A 59 -28.38 -19.64 3.02
C LYS A 59 -29.82 -20.12 2.84
N LYS A 60 -30.51 -19.67 1.80
CA LYS A 60 -31.78 -20.29 1.39
C LYS A 60 -31.46 -21.65 0.78
N ILE A 61 -31.84 -22.72 1.47
CA ILE A 61 -31.80 -24.08 0.93
C ILE A 61 -33.05 -24.20 0.04
N LEU A 62 -32.86 -24.29 -1.27
CA LEU A 62 -33.95 -24.50 -2.22
C LEU A 62 -34.36 -25.98 -2.19
N ALA A 63 -35.66 -26.26 -2.28
CA ALA A 63 -36.20 -27.63 -2.28
C ALA A 63 -35.84 -28.42 -3.56
N GLN A 64 -35.56 -27.72 -4.65
CA GLN A 64 -35.14 -28.28 -5.93
C GLN A 64 -33.88 -27.56 -6.41
N ALA A 65 -32.92 -28.32 -6.93
CA ALA A 65 -31.70 -27.75 -7.47
C ALA A 65 -32.02 -26.93 -8.74
N PRO A 66 -31.49 -25.70 -8.87
CA PRO A 66 -31.67 -24.90 -10.08
C PRO A 66 -31.08 -25.61 -11.30
N SER A 67 -31.66 -25.34 -12.48
CA SER A 67 -31.14 -25.84 -13.76
C SER A 67 -29.67 -25.45 -13.94
N ALA A 68 -28.89 -26.29 -14.65
CA ALA A 68 -27.48 -26.02 -14.93
C ALA A 68 -27.29 -24.70 -15.70
N ARG A 69 -28.24 -24.34 -16.58
CA ARG A 69 -28.26 -23.08 -17.30
C ARG A 69 -28.45 -21.90 -16.36
N ASP A 70 -29.44 -21.98 -15.47
CA ASP A 70 -29.76 -20.89 -14.53
C ASP A 70 -28.64 -20.74 -13.49
N SER A 71 -28.04 -21.85 -13.06
CA SER A 71 -26.88 -21.85 -12.15
C SER A 71 -25.60 -21.27 -12.76
N ALA A 72 -25.45 -21.35 -14.08
CA ALA A 72 -24.31 -20.81 -14.80
C ALA A 72 -24.42 -19.29 -15.00
N TYR A 73 -25.64 -18.77 -15.26
CA TYR A 73 -25.84 -17.39 -15.70
C TYR A 73 -26.58 -16.48 -14.71
N GLU A 74 -27.36 -16.99 -13.75
CA GLU A 74 -28.11 -16.16 -12.78
C GLU A 74 -27.33 -15.85 -11.48
N GLY A 75 -26.03 -16.12 -11.46
CA GLY A 75 -25.16 -15.80 -10.33
C GLY A 75 -24.57 -14.39 -10.37
N PRO A 76 -24.05 -13.87 -9.24
CA PRO A 76 -23.12 -12.73 -9.26
C PRO A 76 -22.01 -13.02 -10.28
N PRO A 77 -21.51 -12.00 -11.00
CA PRO A 77 -20.46 -12.18 -11.99
C PRO A 77 -19.34 -13.05 -11.45
N ARG A 78 -19.09 -14.19 -12.09
CA ARG A 78 -17.96 -15.05 -11.78
C ARG A 78 -16.77 -14.40 -12.45
N TYR A 79 -15.92 -13.74 -11.66
CA TYR A 79 -14.65 -13.27 -12.17
C TYR A 79 -13.80 -14.48 -12.47
N ASP A 80 -13.34 -14.59 -13.70
CA ASP A 80 -12.36 -15.61 -14.04
C ASP A 80 -11.03 -15.26 -13.35
N TRP A 81 -10.19 -16.27 -13.14
CA TRP A 81 -8.86 -16.06 -12.57
C TRP A 81 -8.06 -15.01 -13.38
N ILE A 82 -8.28 -14.97 -14.69
CA ILE A 82 -7.73 -13.98 -15.63
C ILE A 82 -8.16 -12.55 -15.26
N ASP A 83 -9.42 -12.34 -14.89
CA ASP A 83 -9.93 -11.02 -14.49
C ASP A 83 -9.28 -10.55 -13.19
N ILE A 84 -9.07 -11.48 -12.24
CA ILE A 84 -8.42 -11.20 -10.95
C ILE A 84 -6.97 -10.80 -11.18
N GLU A 85 -6.23 -11.53 -12.01
CA GLU A 85 -4.84 -11.22 -12.36
C GLU A 85 -4.73 -9.90 -13.10
N THR A 86 -5.60 -9.66 -14.08
CA THR A 86 -5.61 -8.42 -14.86
C THR A 86 -5.90 -7.22 -13.94
N ALA A 87 -6.89 -7.34 -13.05
CA ALA A 87 -7.20 -6.31 -12.07
C ALA A 87 -6.03 -6.06 -11.09
N ALA A 88 -5.33 -7.11 -10.68
CA ALA A 88 -4.14 -6.98 -9.83
C ALA A 88 -3.00 -6.28 -10.58
N ALA A 89 -2.72 -6.67 -11.83
CA ALA A 89 -1.70 -6.08 -12.68
C ALA A 89 -1.94 -4.58 -12.88
N VAL A 90 -3.18 -4.18 -13.21
CA VAL A 90 -3.56 -2.77 -13.38
C VAL A 90 -3.33 -1.97 -12.08
N LYS A 91 -3.68 -2.54 -10.92
CA LYS A 91 -3.43 -1.88 -9.62
C LYS A 91 -1.94 -1.70 -9.35
N VAL A 92 -1.13 -2.72 -9.60
CA VAL A 92 0.33 -2.66 -9.42
C VAL A 92 0.94 -1.59 -10.32
N GLN A 93 0.56 -1.56 -11.60
CA GLN A 93 1.01 -0.55 -12.56
C GLN A 93 0.60 0.87 -12.16
N ALA A 94 -0.64 1.06 -11.72
CA ALA A 94 -1.12 2.37 -11.25
C ALA A 94 -0.32 2.86 -10.03
N ILE A 95 -0.05 1.97 -9.07
CA ILE A 95 0.77 2.30 -7.90
C ILE A 95 2.21 2.62 -8.32
N PHE A 96 2.78 1.86 -9.24
CA PHE A 96 4.13 2.10 -9.74
C PHE A 96 4.25 3.49 -10.38
N ARG A 97 3.38 3.82 -11.34
CA ARG A 97 3.37 5.13 -12.02
C ARG A 97 3.21 6.28 -11.02
N ARG A 98 2.30 6.12 -10.05
CA ARG A 98 2.12 7.11 -8.97
C ARG A 98 3.38 7.28 -8.12
N ASN A 99 4.05 6.19 -7.76
CA ASN A 99 5.27 6.28 -6.95
C ASN A 99 6.42 6.91 -7.72
N GLN A 100 6.50 6.67 -9.03
CA GLN A 100 7.49 7.29 -9.90
C GLN A 100 7.33 8.81 -9.93
N THR A 101 6.12 9.33 -10.22
CA THR A 101 5.88 10.78 -10.27
C THR A 101 6.12 11.45 -8.92
N MET A 102 5.76 10.78 -7.83
CA MET A 102 6.03 11.29 -6.48
C MET A 102 7.54 11.40 -6.19
N ARG A 103 8.35 10.42 -6.62
CA ARG A 103 9.82 10.48 -6.46
C ARG A 103 10.45 11.57 -7.31
N GLU A 104 9.94 11.79 -8.52
CA GLU A 104 10.41 12.86 -9.41
C GLU A 104 10.13 14.24 -8.79
N LEU A 105 8.93 14.45 -8.24
CA LEU A 105 8.57 15.67 -7.52
C LEU A 105 9.41 15.87 -6.25
N GLU A 106 9.67 14.79 -5.49
CA GLU A 106 10.57 14.83 -4.32
C GLU A 106 12.00 15.19 -4.72
N LYS A 107 12.51 14.68 -5.85
CA LYS A 107 13.85 15.00 -6.36
C LYS A 107 13.98 16.48 -6.80
N GLN A 108 12.87 17.11 -7.17
CA GLN A 108 12.80 18.52 -7.54
C GLN A 108 12.47 19.44 -6.35
N ASP A 109 12.35 18.90 -5.13
CA ASP A 109 11.90 19.61 -3.93
C ASP A 109 10.50 20.25 -4.04
N ILE A 110 9.66 19.77 -4.96
CA ILE A 110 8.30 20.26 -5.16
C ILE A 110 7.32 19.47 -4.27
N THR A 111 6.60 20.16 -3.39
CA THR A 111 5.65 19.52 -2.47
C THR A 111 4.18 19.76 -2.85
N THR A 112 3.48 18.67 -3.20
CA THR A 112 2.04 18.74 -3.50
C THR A 112 1.17 18.74 -2.23
N ALA A 113 -0.07 19.22 -2.33
CA ALA A 113 -1.03 19.16 -1.23
C ALA A 113 -1.29 17.71 -0.77
N ALA A 114 -1.32 16.75 -1.71
CA ALA A 114 -1.47 15.33 -1.40
C ALA A 114 -0.30 14.78 -0.57
N MET A 115 0.94 15.17 -0.89
CA MET A 115 2.14 14.82 -0.11
C MET A 115 2.07 15.38 1.32
N ARG A 116 1.73 16.67 1.44
CA ARG A 116 1.58 17.34 2.74
C ARG A 116 0.50 16.67 3.60
N ASN A 117 -0.66 16.37 3.02
CA ASN A 117 -1.75 15.67 3.72
C ASN A 117 -1.35 14.24 4.11
N ARG A 118 -0.60 13.53 3.26
CA ARG A 118 -0.06 12.20 3.60
C ARG A 118 0.92 12.29 4.79
N LYS A 119 1.85 13.26 4.77
CA LYS A 119 2.78 13.49 5.89
C LYS A 119 2.02 13.80 7.19
N ARG A 120 1.03 14.71 7.16
CA ARG A 120 0.17 15.02 8.31
C ARG A 120 -0.58 13.80 8.82
N ALA A 121 -1.18 13.00 7.93
CA ALA A 121 -1.89 11.78 8.30
C ALA A 121 -0.96 10.72 8.93
N MET A 122 0.28 10.58 8.42
CA MET A 122 1.28 9.69 9.00
C MET A 122 1.71 10.16 10.39
N LYS A 123 1.97 11.47 10.57
CA LYS A 123 2.24 12.07 11.88
C LYS A 123 1.07 11.81 12.85
N ALA A 124 -0.17 12.11 12.45
CA ALA A 124 -1.36 11.86 13.28
C ALA A 124 -1.52 10.37 13.67
N LYS A 125 -1.25 9.43 12.77
CA LYS A 125 -1.25 7.99 13.09
C LYS A 125 -0.14 7.63 14.08
N LYS A 126 1.06 8.22 13.94
CA LYS A 126 2.16 8.03 14.88
C LYS A 126 1.77 8.52 16.27
N TYR A 127 1.24 9.74 16.39
CA TYR A 127 0.73 10.28 17.67
C TYR A 127 -0.40 9.44 18.27
N LYS A 128 -1.34 8.93 17.46
CA LYS A 128 -2.39 8.02 17.94
C LYS A 128 -1.84 6.69 18.48
N LYS A 129 -0.73 6.18 17.91
CA LYS A 129 -0.06 4.97 18.41
C LYS A 129 0.82 5.27 19.62
N MET A 130 1.41 6.46 19.67
CA MET A 130 2.09 7.05 20.83
C MET A 130 1.09 7.60 21.85
N HIS A 131 -0.13 7.03 21.93
CA HIS A 131 -1.04 7.35 23.02
C HIS A 131 -0.33 6.94 24.31
N VAL A 132 0.20 7.97 24.97
CA VAL A 132 0.56 8.03 26.37
C VAL A 132 -0.47 7.20 27.14
N SER A 133 0.01 6.28 27.97
CA SER A 133 -0.84 5.43 28.81
C SER A 133 -1.98 6.25 29.40
N GLU A 134 -3.23 5.78 29.23
CA GLU A 134 -4.41 6.47 29.79
C GLU A 134 -4.31 6.64 31.32
N ASP A 135 -3.43 5.87 31.97
CA ASP A 135 -3.18 5.86 33.42
C ASP A 135 -2.22 6.95 33.94
N THR A 136 -1.60 7.76 33.08
CA THR A 136 -0.90 8.98 33.54
C THR A 136 -1.63 10.20 33.00
N PRO A 137 -2.49 10.86 33.81
CA PRO A 137 -2.97 12.17 33.44
C PRO A 137 -1.75 13.06 33.29
N SER A 138 -1.40 13.44 32.06
CA SER A 138 -0.26 14.33 31.85
C SER A 138 -0.63 15.65 32.51
N LEU A 139 -0.16 15.90 33.73
CA LEU A 139 -0.33 17.15 34.48
C LEU A 139 0.12 18.37 33.65
N LEU A 140 0.93 18.13 32.62
CA LEU A 140 1.39 19.10 31.61
C LEU A 140 0.34 19.50 30.55
N ARG A 141 -0.87 18.91 30.52
CA ARG A 141 -1.96 19.35 29.62
C ARG A 141 -2.79 20.48 30.20
N PHE A 142 -2.71 20.74 31.50
CA PHE A 142 -3.50 21.78 32.17
C PHE A 142 -2.77 23.10 32.41
N CYS A 143 -1.45 23.14 32.23
CA CYS A 143 -0.66 24.38 32.16
C CYS A 143 -0.05 24.47 30.76
N GLY A 144 -0.26 25.58 30.03
CA GLY A 144 0.18 25.81 28.64
C GLY A 144 1.69 25.71 28.35
N VAL A 145 2.48 25.17 29.28
CA VAL A 145 3.92 24.90 29.16
C VAL A 145 4.20 23.70 28.24
N GLY A 146 3.25 22.77 28.08
CA GLY A 146 3.38 21.64 27.15
C GLY A 146 3.43 22.02 25.67
N PHE A 147 3.03 23.24 25.30
CA PHE A 147 3.15 23.75 23.92
C PHE A 147 4.53 24.36 23.63
N LEU A 148 5.25 24.86 24.65
CA LEU A 148 6.56 25.49 24.48
C LEU A 148 7.72 24.50 24.40
N PHE A 149 7.55 23.27 24.92
CA PHE A 149 8.55 22.20 24.86
C PHE A 149 8.06 20.96 24.08
N GLY A 150 6.84 21.03 23.51
CA GLY A 150 6.21 19.95 22.76
C GLY A 150 6.67 19.83 21.31
N ASP A 151 7.29 20.87 20.76
CA ASP A 151 8.14 20.76 19.59
C ASP A 151 9.49 20.20 20.05
N ALA A 152 9.48 18.87 20.24
CA ALA A 152 10.68 18.07 20.19
C ALA A 152 11.52 18.57 19.01
N THR A 153 12.69 19.09 19.33
CA THR A 153 13.66 19.66 18.41
C THR A 153 13.76 18.78 17.17
N GLU A 154 13.82 19.39 15.98
CA GLU A 154 13.87 18.67 14.71
C GLU A 154 15.00 17.60 14.70
N GLU A 155 16.07 17.88 15.44
CA GLU A 155 17.20 16.98 15.75
C GLU A 155 16.77 15.65 16.38
N ASP A 156 15.82 15.64 17.33
CA ASP A 156 15.31 14.41 17.95
C ASP A 156 14.56 13.52 16.96
N TYR A 157 13.94 14.12 15.94
CA TYR A 157 13.27 13.37 14.88
C TYR A 157 14.28 12.69 13.96
N GLU A 158 15.35 13.39 13.61
CA GLU A 158 16.42 12.84 12.77
C GLU A 158 17.11 11.67 13.47
N ILE A 159 17.45 11.80 14.75
CA ILE A 159 18.05 10.74 15.55
C ILE A 159 17.11 9.52 15.63
N LYS A 160 15.81 9.75 15.90
CA LYS A 160 14.81 8.66 15.93
C LYS A 160 14.64 8.00 14.55
N GLU A 161 14.73 8.76 13.47
CA GLU A 161 14.64 8.21 12.12
C GLU A 161 15.88 7.40 11.75
N GLN A 162 17.08 7.86 12.12
CA GLN A 162 18.33 7.12 11.95
C GLN A 162 18.29 5.80 12.73
N MET A 163 17.94 5.83 14.01
CA MET A 163 17.79 4.61 14.82
C MET A 163 16.76 3.64 14.22
N ALA A 164 15.63 4.14 13.72
CA ALA A 164 14.63 3.30 13.07
C ALA A 164 15.14 2.68 11.75
N LYS A 165 15.93 3.43 10.96
CA LYS A 165 16.57 2.91 9.74
C LYS A 165 17.60 1.83 10.06
N GLU A 166 18.42 2.04 11.08
CA GLU A 166 19.40 1.05 11.55
C GLU A 166 18.73 -0.22 12.06
N GLU A 167 17.69 -0.08 12.89
CA GLU A 167 16.94 -1.23 13.40
C GLU A 167 16.29 -2.03 12.26
N TYR A 168 15.74 -1.34 11.26
CA TYR A 168 15.19 -1.97 10.06
C TYR A 168 16.27 -2.71 9.25
N ALA A 169 17.43 -2.09 9.03
CA ALA A 169 18.55 -2.73 8.34
C ALA A 169 19.06 -3.96 9.09
N ARG A 170 19.15 -3.89 10.43
CA ARG A 170 19.52 -5.01 11.30
C ARG A 170 18.52 -6.16 11.21
N LYS A 171 17.22 -5.87 11.27
CA LYS A 171 16.16 -6.87 11.11
C LYS A 171 16.16 -7.51 9.73
N LYS A 172 16.45 -6.72 8.68
CA LYS A 172 16.55 -7.23 7.31
C LYS A 172 17.71 -8.21 7.16
N LYS A 173 18.91 -7.85 7.62
CA LYS A 173 20.09 -8.75 7.63
C LYS A 173 19.82 -10.03 8.41
N ALA A 174 19.23 -9.94 9.61
CA ALA A 174 18.91 -11.11 10.42
C ALA A 174 17.94 -12.08 9.70
N LYS A 175 16.96 -11.57 8.96
CA LYS A 175 16.05 -12.40 8.15
C LYS A 175 16.76 -13.07 6.98
N GLU A 176 17.63 -12.36 6.28
CA GLU A 176 18.43 -12.92 5.18
C GLU A 176 19.38 -14.03 5.69
N GLU A 177 19.99 -13.84 6.86
CA GLU A 177 20.81 -14.86 7.52
C GLU A 177 19.99 -16.09 7.97
N GLU A 178 18.78 -15.89 8.49
CA GLU A 178 17.89 -16.99 8.84
C GLU A 178 17.46 -17.77 7.58
N GLU A 179 17.12 -17.06 6.51
CA GLU A 179 16.71 -17.66 5.25
C GLU A 179 17.86 -18.44 4.60
N THR A 180 19.08 -17.91 4.60
CA THR A 180 20.26 -18.62 4.10
C THR A 180 20.57 -19.87 4.94
N LYS A 181 20.40 -19.81 6.27
CA LYS A 181 20.50 -21.00 7.15
C LYS A 181 19.43 -22.04 6.80
N ARG A 182 18.18 -21.62 6.60
CA ARG A 182 17.08 -22.52 6.18
C ARG A 182 17.35 -23.16 4.82
N ARG A 183 17.90 -22.40 3.86
CA ARG A 183 18.28 -22.91 2.53
C ARG A 183 19.46 -23.89 2.59
N ARG A 184 20.41 -23.68 3.50
CA ARG A 184 21.57 -24.57 3.69
C ARG A 184 21.19 -25.89 4.33
N TYR A 185 20.20 -25.89 5.23
CA TYR A 185 19.62 -27.12 5.75
C TYR A 185 18.68 -27.76 4.71
N ARG A 186 19.23 -28.58 3.81
CA ARG A 186 18.44 -29.63 3.16
C ARG A 186 18.11 -30.66 4.24
N PRO A 187 16.84 -30.85 4.63
CA PRO A 187 16.50 -31.99 5.48
C PRO A 187 16.93 -33.25 4.73
N ARG A 188 17.91 -33.98 5.28
CA ARG A 188 18.18 -35.35 4.82
C ARG A 188 16.87 -36.10 4.98
N LYS A 189 16.39 -36.74 3.91
CA LYS A 189 15.20 -37.59 3.97
C LYS A 189 15.42 -38.58 5.12
N LYS A 190 14.62 -38.47 6.18
CA LYS A 190 14.64 -39.50 7.23
C LYS A 190 14.24 -40.80 6.54
N PRO A 191 14.95 -41.92 6.78
CA PRO A 191 14.51 -43.20 6.25
C PRO A 191 13.08 -43.43 6.73
N ALA A 192 12.16 -43.67 5.79
CA ALA A 192 10.80 -44.03 6.14
C ALA A 192 10.87 -45.34 6.91
N HIS A 193 10.33 -45.37 8.13
CA HIS A 193 10.10 -46.62 8.83
C HIS A 193 9.12 -47.43 7.97
N GLN A 194 9.60 -48.53 7.42
CA GLN A 194 8.78 -49.48 6.69
C GLN A 194 7.92 -50.21 7.73
N LEU A 195 6.68 -49.78 7.88
CA LEU A 195 5.68 -50.50 8.67
C LEU A 195 5.30 -51.74 7.86
N VAL A 196 5.79 -52.90 8.28
CA VAL A 196 5.33 -54.20 7.79
C VAL A 196 4.12 -54.55 8.63
N GLU A 197 2.92 -54.32 8.10
CA GLU A 197 1.68 -54.81 8.68
C GLU A 197 1.50 -56.26 8.23
N GLU A 198 1.60 -57.20 9.17
CA GLU A 198 1.28 -58.61 8.96
C GLU A 198 -0.25 -58.76 8.98
N PHE A 199 -0.84 -59.10 7.85
CA PHE A 199 -2.26 -59.48 7.77
C PHE A 199 -2.36 -61.00 7.91
N GLU A 200 -2.90 -61.44 9.04
CA GLU A 200 -3.29 -62.84 9.24
C GLU A 200 -4.60 -63.09 8.48
N VAL A 201 -4.56 -63.97 7.47
CA VAL A 201 -5.75 -64.43 6.75
C VAL A 201 -6.29 -65.64 7.50
N ILE A 202 -7.48 -65.50 8.09
CA ILE A 202 -8.22 -66.61 8.70
C ILE A 202 -9.10 -67.21 7.59
N GLU A 203 -8.84 -68.46 7.22
CA GLU A 203 -9.70 -69.28 6.35
C GLU A 203 -10.89 -69.87 7.12
#